data_AF-A0A2V8K5A6-F1
#
_entry.id   AF-A0A2V8K5A6-F1
#
_cell.length_a   1.000
_cell.length_b   1.000
_cell.length_c   1.000
_cell.angle_alpha   90.00
_cell.angle_beta   90.00
_cell.angle_gamma   90.00
#
_symmetry.space_group_name_H-M   'P 1'
#
loop_
_entity.id
_entity.type
_entity.pdbx_description
1 polymer ?
#
loop_
_entity_poly.entity_id
_entity_poly.type
_entity_poly.pdbx_seq_one_letter_code
_entity_poly.pdbx_strand_id
1 'polypeptide(L)'
;MVRTFLVIPLVLLLAQKPVKKPDVHADFQFGSYPWSRQAVDLMKEDLAREIVVAYAEGWSIDKIAKQLKISASDVSKVSDKLEDERLVGRQDEYDVRPLLPVIRERDFDRMREPLRRHTQEFTKLILDNWKEIESMVDSLDGAKGIPKGRLMYETVVSGILLGGMPDGFYEDKTLMPPPRRRAKTDRYFAWLVESNPEAAGKLRRELRESAGYRVVTIGTALPEEKLNPDDLRGKDTILEDADARKYRAFIGLFSRDKLLPYFKNRREEFLKLGGQMSSGRYIAFAEFFAWYYNTMANQITDTLVAEHRVTPPEKLYTYAVKAPEQ
;
A
#
# COMPACT_ATOMS: atom_id res chain seq x y z
N MET A 1 -66.56 -2.18 2.19
CA MET A 1 -65.34 -1.46 2.60
C MET A 1 -64.15 -2.26 2.06
N VAL A 2 -63.72 -1.95 0.84
CA VAL A 2 -62.77 -2.77 0.07
C VAL A 2 -61.35 -2.32 0.45
N ARG A 3 -60.54 -3.25 0.97
CA ARG A 3 -59.12 -3.01 1.29
C ARG A 3 -58.33 -2.94 -0.01
N THR A 4 -57.90 -1.75 -0.38
CA THR A 4 -56.96 -1.52 -1.48
C THR A 4 -55.59 -2.03 -1.07
N PHE A 5 -55.20 -3.21 -1.55
CA PHE A 5 -53.81 -3.64 -1.52
C PHE A 5 -53.04 -2.80 -2.56
N LEU A 6 -52.09 -2.00 -2.09
CA LEU A 6 -51.11 -1.33 -2.95
C LEU A 6 -50.20 -2.41 -3.55
N VAL A 7 -50.56 -2.89 -4.73
CA VAL A 7 -49.68 -3.65 -5.61
C VAL A 7 -48.64 -2.66 -6.13
N ILE A 8 -47.49 -2.60 -5.45
CA ILE A 8 -46.31 -1.91 -5.98
C ILE A 8 -45.94 -2.66 -7.28
N PRO A 9 -45.93 -2.01 -8.45
CA PRO A 9 -45.62 -2.69 -9.69
C PRO A 9 -44.16 -3.15 -9.63
N LEU A 10 -43.95 -4.45 -9.84
CA LEU A 10 -42.66 -5.16 -9.91
C LEU A 10 -41.65 -4.51 -10.87
N VAL A 11 -42.13 -3.62 -11.74
CA VAL A 11 -41.35 -2.80 -12.69
C VAL A 11 -40.42 -1.80 -11.98
N LEU A 12 -40.74 -1.33 -10.77
CA LEU A 12 -39.86 -0.44 -9.99
C LEU A 12 -38.70 -1.18 -9.28
N LEU A 13 -38.76 -2.51 -9.17
CA LEU A 13 -37.65 -3.34 -8.65
C LEU A 13 -36.65 -3.76 -9.75
N LEU A 14 -37.05 -3.69 -11.03
CA LEU A 14 -36.23 -4.13 -12.17
C LEU A 14 -35.56 -2.98 -12.94
N ALA A 15 -35.78 -1.74 -12.53
CA ALA A 15 -35.15 -0.56 -13.12
C ALA A 15 -34.06 0.05 -12.23
N GLN A 16 -33.38 -0.77 -11.41
CA GLN A 16 -32.06 -0.38 -10.95
C GLN A 16 -31.18 -0.32 -12.19
N LYS A 17 -30.90 0.90 -12.68
CA LYS A 17 -29.74 1.13 -13.56
C LYS A 17 -28.62 0.28 -13.00
N PRO A 18 -27.90 -0.52 -13.82
CA PRO A 18 -26.76 -1.27 -13.31
C PRO A 18 -25.96 -0.26 -12.52
N VAL A 19 -25.82 -0.50 -11.21
CA VAL A 19 -24.98 0.33 -10.36
C VAL A 19 -23.66 0.28 -11.10
N LYS A 20 -23.30 1.39 -11.75
CA LYS A 20 -22.02 1.49 -12.41
C LYS A 20 -21.07 1.28 -11.25
N LYS A 21 -20.49 0.09 -11.14
CA LYS A 21 -19.46 -0.18 -10.14
C LYS A 21 -18.51 1.00 -10.31
N PRO A 22 -18.11 1.66 -9.21
CA PRO A 22 -17.11 2.72 -9.31
C PRO A 22 -16.01 2.19 -10.23
N ASP A 23 -15.70 2.93 -11.30
CA ASP A 23 -14.56 2.61 -12.17
C ASP A 23 -13.45 2.24 -11.22
N VAL A 24 -13.00 0.97 -11.24
CA VAL A 24 -12.11 0.41 -10.22
C VAL A 24 -10.85 1.26 -10.27
N HIS A 25 -10.79 2.26 -9.39
CA HIS A 25 -9.66 3.16 -9.30
C HIS A 25 -8.51 2.27 -8.83
N ALA A 26 -7.48 2.10 -9.67
CA ALA A 26 -6.46 1.11 -9.38
C ALA A 26 -5.96 1.25 -7.94
N ASP A 27 -5.83 0.09 -7.34
CA ASP A 27 -6.18 -0.16 -5.96
C ASP A 27 -5.38 0.70 -4.99
N PHE A 28 -5.96 0.88 -3.81
CA PHE A 28 -5.27 1.39 -2.63
C PHE A 28 -4.08 0.47 -2.30
N GLN A 29 -2.90 0.75 -2.86
CA GLN A 29 -1.69 -0.03 -2.56
C GLN A 29 -0.92 0.66 -1.44
N PHE A 30 -0.72 -0.05 -0.33
CA PHE A 30 0.34 0.26 0.59
C PHE A 30 1.69 -0.05 -0.08
N GLY A 31 2.65 0.88 0.01
CA GLY A 31 4.06 0.58 -0.29
C GLY A 31 4.52 0.80 -1.74
N SER A 32 3.99 1.75 -2.49
CA SER A 32 4.48 2.06 -3.85
C SER A 32 5.19 3.40 -3.94
N TYR A 33 5.96 3.75 -2.90
CA TYR A 33 7.09 4.62 -3.14
C TYR A 33 8.31 3.82 -3.59
N PRO A 34 8.97 4.23 -4.68
CA PRO A 34 8.50 5.14 -5.73
C PRO A 34 7.69 4.40 -6.79
N TRP A 35 6.71 5.08 -7.41
CA TRP A 35 5.86 4.51 -8.47
C TRP A 35 6.56 4.42 -9.84
N SER A 36 7.73 5.04 -9.97
CA SER A 36 8.59 4.99 -11.16
C SER A 36 10.05 4.77 -10.74
N ARG A 37 10.88 4.26 -11.66
CA ARG A 37 12.32 4.12 -11.42
C ARG A 37 12.99 5.50 -11.35
N GLN A 38 12.54 6.43 -12.19
CA GLN A 38 13.00 7.80 -12.23
C GLN A 38 12.79 8.50 -10.88
N ALA A 39 11.64 8.30 -10.24
CA ALA A 39 11.39 8.81 -8.89
C ALA A 39 12.30 8.15 -7.83
N VAL A 40 12.69 6.87 -7.98
CA VAL A 40 13.74 6.25 -7.13
C VAL A 40 15.07 6.95 -7.30
N ASP A 41 15.50 7.10 -8.55
CA ASP A 41 16.83 7.60 -8.86
C ASP A 41 16.97 9.07 -8.47
N LEU A 42 15.95 9.89 -8.72
CA LEU A 42 15.92 11.29 -8.30
C LEU A 42 16.06 11.42 -6.78
N MET A 43 15.48 10.50 -6.01
CA MET A 43 15.52 10.54 -4.54
C MET A 43 16.80 9.99 -3.94
N LYS A 44 17.70 9.41 -4.75
CA LYS A 44 19.08 9.14 -4.34
C LYS A 44 19.89 10.43 -4.26
N GLU A 45 19.48 11.50 -4.95
CA GLU A 45 20.13 12.81 -4.90
C GLU A 45 19.78 13.54 -3.59
N ASP A 46 20.81 13.93 -2.83
CA ASP A 46 20.64 14.63 -1.54
C ASP A 46 19.84 15.93 -1.70
N LEU A 47 20.17 16.71 -2.73
CA LEU A 47 19.49 17.98 -3.02
C LEU A 47 17.99 17.79 -3.28
N ALA A 48 17.60 16.74 -4.02
CA ALA A 48 16.20 16.45 -4.29
C ALA A 48 15.45 16.13 -2.98
N ARG A 49 16.06 15.35 -2.09
CA ARG A 49 15.48 15.03 -0.77
C ARG A 49 15.36 16.28 0.10
N GLU A 50 16.40 17.09 0.18
CA GLU A 50 16.41 18.34 0.96
C GLU A 50 15.32 19.30 0.48
N ILE A 51 15.11 19.42 -0.84
CA ILE A 51 14.05 20.24 -1.42
C ILE A 51 12.67 19.72 -1.05
N VAL A 52 12.41 18.40 -1.15
CA VAL A 52 11.13 17.79 -0.74
C VAL A 52 10.85 18.05 0.75
N VAL A 53 11.86 17.87 1.61
CA VAL A 53 11.77 18.14 3.05
C VAL A 53 11.48 19.61 3.33
N ALA A 54 12.15 20.53 2.62
CA ALA A 54 11.93 21.95 2.79
C ALA A 54 10.52 22.38 2.33
N TYR A 55 9.98 21.79 1.27
CA TYR A 55 8.58 21.98 0.89
C TYR A 55 7.62 21.41 1.94
N ALA A 56 7.97 20.31 2.62
CA ALA A 56 7.20 19.81 3.76
C ALA A 56 7.19 20.79 4.95
N GLU A 57 8.14 21.74 5.01
CA GLU A 57 8.13 22.85 5.97
C GLU A 57 7.38 24.09 5.50
N GLY A 58 6.90 24.09 4.25
CA GLY A 58 6.33 25.27 3.61
C GLY A 58 7.38 26.33 3.29
N TRP A 59 8.62 25.93 2.96
CA TRP A 59 9.63 26.88 2.49
C TRP A 59 9.38 27.24 1.03
N SER A 60 9.53 28.53 0.69
CA SER A 60 9.55 28.99 -0.69
C SER A 60 10.87 28.66 -1.38
N ILE A 61 10.91 28.70 -2.72
CA ILE A 61 12.13 28.54 -3.52
C ILE A 61 13.25 29.46 -3.03
N ASP A 62 12.96 30.74 -2.80
CA ASP A 62 13.96 31.71 -2.33
C ASP A 62 14.53 31.35 -0.95
N LYS A 63 13.66 30.87 -0.04
CA LYS A 63 14.09 30.44 1.28
C LYS A 63 14.97 29.20 1.18
N ILE A 64 14.59 28.22 0.36
CA ILE A 64 15.38 27.01 0.11
C ILE A 64 16.76 27.38 -0.43
N ALA A 65 16.80 28.19 -1.50
CA ALA A 65 18.03 28.66 -2.13
C ALA A 65 18.97 29.32 -1.10
N LYS A 66 18.42 30.20 -0.25
CA LYS A 66 19.17 30.87 0.81
C LYS A 66 19.71 29.91 1.88
N GLN A 67 18.91 28.93 2.32
CA GLN A 67 19.31 28.00 3.38
C GLN A 67 20.31 26.95 2.89
N LEU A 68 20.11 26.41 1.69
CA LEU A 68 20.99 25.43 1.06
C LEU A 68 22.21 26.07 0.37
N LYS A 69 22.28 27.42 0.33
CA LYS A 69 23.36 28.19 -0.31
C LYS A 69 23.56 27.84 -1.80
N ILE A 70 22.45 27.69 -2.52
CA ILE A 70 22.42 27.42 -3.96
C ILE A 70 21.58 28.47 -4.69
N SER A 71 21.60 28.48 -6.02
CA SER A 71 20.79 29.44 -6.78
C SER A 71 19.30 29.05 -6.77
N ALA A 72 18.42 30.06 -6.80
CA ALA A 72 16.98 29.82 -6.96
C ALA A 72 16.66 29.09 -8.28
N SER A 73 17.49 29.28 -9.31
CA SER A 73 17.37 28.55 -10.58
C SER A 73 17.64 27.06 -10.40
N ASP A 74 18.62 26.66 -9.59
CA ASP A 74 18.91 25.25 -9.34
C ASP A 74 17.80 24.58 -8.53
N VAL A 75 17.27 25.28 -7.51
CA VAL A 75 16.07 24.82 -6.80
C VAL A 75 14.92 24.62 -7.78
N SER A 76 14.63 25.60 -8.63
CA SER A 76 13.54 25.49 -9.61
C SER A 76 13.72 24.30 -10.55
N LYS A 77 14.92 24.08 -11.10
CA LYS A 77 15.19 22.96 -12.01
C LYS A 77 14.95 21.60 -11.33
N VAL A 78 15.36 21.45 -10.07
CA VAL A 78 15.13 20.20 -9.33
C VAL A 78 13.65 20.06 -8.99
N SER A 79 12.97 21.16 -8.61
CA SER A 79 11.53 21.16 -8.37
C SER A 79 10.71 20.78 -9.59
N ASP A 80 11.09 21.23 -10.79
CA ASP A 80 10.43 20.83 -12.03
C ASP A 80 10.56 19.30 -12.26
N LYS A 81 11.75 18.72 -12.05
CA LYS A 81 11.94 17.26 -12.10
C LYS A 81 11.12 16.51 -11.05
N LEU A 82 11.07 17.04 -9.82
CA LEU A 82 10.28 16.47 -8.74
C LEU A 82 8.78 16.51 -9.08
N GLU A 83 8.31 17.56 -9.75
CA GLU A 83 6.93 17.71 -10.19
C GLU A 83 6.57 16.80 -11.37
N ASP A 84 7.46 16.69 -12.36
CA ASP A 84 7.33 15.74 -13.49
C ASP A 84 7.18 14.31 -12.99
N GLU A 85 7.98 13.95 -11.99
CA GLU A 85 7.89 12.65 -11.35
C GLU A 85 6.74 12.53 -10.36
N ARG A 86 5.99 13.61 -10.07
CA ARG A 86 4.86 13.71 -9.10
C ARG A 86 5.23 13.56 -7.62
N LEU A 87 6.47 13.87 -7.26
CA LEU A 87 6.95 13.88 -5.88
C LEU A 87 6.50 15.14 -5.13
N VAL A 88 6.38 16.25 -5.86
CA VAL A 88 5.80 17.51 -5.39
C VAL A 88 4.73 17.99 -6.37
N GLY A 89 3.88 18.92 -5.95
CA GLY A 89 2.86 19.51 -6.79
C GLY A 89 2.55 20.94 -6.38
N ARG A 90 2.13 21.75 -7.36
CA ARG A 90 1.74 23.15 -7.17
C ARG A 90 0.24 23.25 -6.92
N GLN A 91 -0.16 23.88 -5.81
CA GLN A 91 -1.54 24.36 -5.66
C GLN A 91 -1.71 25.74 -6.33
N ASP A 92 -0.65 26.55 -6.35
CA ASP A 92 -0.53 27.83 -7.05
C ASP A 92 0.97 28.12 -7.37
N GLU A 93 1.30 29.28 -7.95
CA GLU A 93 2.68 29.65 -8.32
C GLU A 93 3.66 29.71 -7.15
N TYR A 94 3.18 29.83 -5.91
CA TYR A 94 4.00 30.03 -4.71
C TYR A 94 3.89 28.89 -3.68
N ASP A 95 2.94 27.97 -3.87
CA ASP A 95 2.61 26.90 -2.94
C ASP A 95 2.90 25.52 -3.57
N VAL A 96 4.20 25.18 -3.58
CA VAL A 96 4.69 23.84 -3.90
C VAL A 96 4.66 22.98 -2.65
N ARG A 97 4.07 21.80 -2.73
CA ARG A 97 3.96 20.87 -1.59
C ARG A 97 4.34 19.45 -1.98
N PRO A 98 4.87 18.64 -1.04
CA PRO A 98 5.03 17.22 -1.27
C PRO A 98 3.67 16.55 -1.54
N LEU A 99 3.64 15.71 -2.58
CA LEU A 99 2.50 14.85 -2.88
C LEU A 99 2.52 13.56 -2.05
N LEU A 100 3.52 13.41 -1.20
CA LEU A 100 3.71 12.31 -0.26
C LEU A 100 3.94 12.81 1.17
N PRO A 101 3.51 12.07 2.21
CA PRO A 101 3.93 12.33 3.59
C PRO A 101 5.46 12.28 3.76
N VAL A 102 6.00 13.27 4.46
CA VAL A 102 7.43 13.33 4.83
C VAL A 102 7.56 13.13 6.34
N ILE A 103 8.07 11.97 6.74
CA ILE A 103 8.32 11.59 8.13
C ILE A 103 9.68 12.16 8.55
N ARG A 104 9.70 12.92 9.64
CA ARG A 104 10.96 13.44 10.20
C ARG A 104 11.70 12.35 10.94
N GLU A 105 13.03 12.43 10.96
CA GLU A 105 13.86 11.50 11.75
C GLU A 105 13.40 11.45 13.22
N ARG A 106 13.20 12.62 13.85
CA ARG A 106 12.74 12.70 15.23
C ARG A 106 11.38 12.02 15.46
N ASP A 107 10.50 12.05 14.46
CA ASP A 107 9.20 11.40 14.55
C ASP A 107 9.36 9.88 14.34
N PHE A 108 10.23 9.46 13.43
CA PHE A 108 10.61 8.06 13.24
C PHE A 108 11.20 7.47 14.54
N ASP A 109 12.13 8.17 15.19
CA ASP A 109 12.75 7.73 16.44
C ASP A 109 11.73 7.61 17.58
N ARG A 110 10.80 8.57 17.70
CA ARG A 110 9.71 8.50 18.68
C ARG A 110 8.80 7.29 18.48
N MET A 111 8.59 6.90 17.23
CA MET A 111 7.70 5.78 16.89
C MET A 111 8.39 4.42 16.98
N ARG A 112 9.72 4.37 17.18
CA ARG A 112 10.52 3.14 17.14
C ARG A 112 10.05 2.10 18.14
N GLU A 113 9.82 2.49 19.39
CA GLU A 113 9.35 1.58 20.45
C GLU A 113 7.88 1.17 20.28
N PRO A 114 6.92 2.09 20.04
CA PRO A 114 5.57 1.70 19.65
C PRO A 114 5.54 0.72 18.47
N LEU A 115 6.30 1.01 17.41
CA LEU A 115 6.40 0.16 16.22
C LEU A 115 6.88 -1.23 16.61
N ARG A 116 7.97 -1.32 17.37
CA ARG A 116 8.52 -2.61 17.83
C ARG A 116 7.47 -3.44 18.56
N ARG A 117 6.72 -2.84 19.49
CA ARG A 117 5.66 -3.51 20.24
C ARG A 117 4.52 -3.96 19.33
N HIS A 118 3.97 -3.07 18.50
CA HIS A 118 2.86 -3.42 17.61
C HIS A 118 3.26 -4.47 16.56
N THR A 119 4.48 -4.38 16.03
CA THR A 119 5.08 -5.41 15.17
C THR A 119 5.11 -6.75 15.89
N GLN A 120 5.63 -6.83 17.12
CA GLN A 120 5.69 -8.09 17.87
C GLN A 120 4.30 -8.69 18.14
N GLU A 121 3.34 -7.87 18.59
CA GLU A 121 1.97 -8.30 18.83
C GLU A 121 1.30 -8.80 17.54
N PHE A 122 1.48 -8.09 16.43
CA PHE A 122 0.85 -8.45 15.16
C PHE A 122 1.54 -9.64 14.48
N THR A 123 2.86 -9.77 14.58
CA THR A 123 3.60 -10.99 14.20
C THR A 123 3.05 -12.19 14.98
N LYS A 124 2.89 -12.05 16.30
CA LYS A 124 2.30 -13.12 17.12
C LYS A 124 0.90 -13.50 16.64
N LEU A 125 0.05 -12.53 16.33
CA LEU A 125 -1.29 -12.80 15.83
C LEU A 125 -1.28 -13.61 14.51
N ILE A 126 -0.35 -13.30 13.60
CA ILE A 126 -0.16 -14.08 12.36
C ILE A 126 0.31 -15.50 12.70
N LEU A 127 1.30 -15.63 13.59
CA LEU A 127 1.86 -16.93 13.99
C LEU A 127 0.87 -17.81 14.74
N ASP A 128 0.01 -17.23 15.58
CA ASP A 128 -1.06 -17.93 16.30
C ASP A 128 -2.08 -18.56 15.33
N ASN A 129 -2.21 -17.99 14.13
CA ASN A 129 -3.07 -18.50 13.06
C ASN A 129 -2.27 -19.20 11.93
N TRP A 130 -0.98 -19.49 12.12
CA TRP A 130 -0.09 -19.99 11.06
C TRP A 130 -0.56 -21.30 10.43
N LYS A 131 -1.05 -22.24 11.24
CA LYS A 131 -1.57 -23.53 10.75
C LYS A 131 -2.75 -23.38 9.80
N GLU A 132 -3.58 -22.36 10.00
CA GLU A 132 -4.72 -22.07 9.14
C GLU A 132 -4.24 -21.56 7.77
N ILE A 133 -3.22 -20.70 7.77
CA ILE A 133 -2.55 -20.21 6.56
C ILE A 133 -1.90 -21.37 5.80
N GLU A 134 -1.14 -22.22 6.50
CA GLU A 134 -0.51 -23.40 5.91
C GLU A 134 -1.53 -24.36 5.31
N SER A 135 -2.63 -24.63 6.03
CA SER A 135 -3.71 -25.49 5.53
C SER A 135 -4.36 -24.93 4.27
N MET A 136 -4.54 -23.60 4.18
CA MET A 136 -5.05 -22.99 2.96
C MET A 136 -4.05 -23.15 1.81
N VAL A 137 -2.78 -22.83 2.05
CA VAL A 137 -1.70 -22.94 1.06
C VAL A 137 -1.57 -24.37 0.53
N ASP A 138 -1.60 -25.36 1.42
CA ASP A 138 -1.50 -26.78 1.08
C ASP A 138 -2.76 -27.28 0.31
N SER A 139 -3.87 -26.53 0.34
CA SER A 139 -5.13 -26.85 -0.37
C SER A 139 -5.24 -26.30 -1.80
N LEU A 140 -4.24 -25.54 -2.26
CA LEU A 140 -4.18 -24.96 -3.60
C LEU A 140 -3.58 -25.97 -4.58
N ASP A 141 -4.43 -26.73 -5.25
CA ASP A 141 -4.03 -27.79 -6.17
C ASP A 141 -3.17 -27.27 -7.33
N GLY A 142 -3.52 -26.11 -7.89
CA GLY A 142 -2.79 -25.43 -8.96
C GLY A 142 -1.42 -24.91 -8.53
N ALA A 143 -1.09 -24.96 -7.24
CA ALA A 143 0.15 -24.44 -6.69
C ALA A 143 1.14 -25.54 -6.21
N LYS A 144 0.79 -26.83 -6.38
CA LYS A 144 1.60 -27.98 -5.90
C LYS A 144 3.04 -28.04 -6.44
N GLY A 145 3.31 -27.43 -7.59
CA GLY A 145 4.65 -27.36 -8.18
C GLY A 145 5.54 -26.25 -7.62
N ILE A 146 5.01 -25.37 -6.78
CA ILE A 146 5.72 -24.19 -6.26
C ILE A 146 6.34 -24.53 -4.91
N PRO A 147 7.61 -24.14 -4.65
CA PRO A 147 8.21 -24.30 -3.33
C PRO A 147 7.34 -23.66 -2.24
N LYS A 148 7.04 -24.41 -1.18
CA LYS A 148 6.14 -23.95 -0.08
C LYS A 148 6.56 -22.58 0.47
N GLY A 149 7.85 -22.35 0.67
CA GLY A 149 8.34 -21.05 1.16
C GLY A 149 8.02 -19.86 0.25
N ARG A 150 8.03 -20.04 -1.09
CA ARG A 150 7.60 -19.02 -2.06
C ARG A 150 6.10 -18.78 -1.96
N LEU A 151 5.30 -19.85 -1.94
CA LEU A 151 3.85 -19.75 -1.88
C LEU A 151 3.36 -19.13 -0.55
N MET A 152 4.05 -19.43 0.55
CA MET A 152 3.83 -18.79 1.86
C MET A 152 4.22 -17.30 1.82
N TYR A 153 5.30 -16.92 1.13
CA TYR A 153 5.66 -15.51 0.92
C TYR A 153 4.58 -14.77 0.12
N GLU A 154 4.15 -15.33 -1.00
CA GLU A 154 3.06 -14.77 -1.83
C GLU A 154 1.75 -14.65 -1.04
N THR A 155 1.42 -15.65 -0.23
CA THR A 155 0.20 -15.65 0.58
C THR A 155 0.26 -14.62 1.71
N VAL A 156 1.28 -14.69 2.56
CA VAL A 156 1.34 -13.91 3.79
C VAL A 156 1.74 -12.47 3.49
N VAL A 157 2.80 -12.26 2.71
CA VAL A 157 3.34 -10.92 2.47
C VAL A 157 2.52 -10.20 1.42
N SER A 158 2.37 -10.79 0.23
CA SER A 158 1.65 -10.12 -0.87
C SER A 158 0.13 -10.15 -0.67
N GLY A 159 -0.42 -11.32 -0.31
CA GLY A 159 -1.85 -11.52 -0.13
C GLY A 159 -2.40 -10.84 1.11
N ILE A 160 -1.91 -11.21 2.30
CA ILE A 160 -2.47 -10.75 3.58
C ILE A 160 -1.97 -9.34 3.93
N LEU A 161 -0.65 -9.16 4.07
CA LEU A 161 -0.07 -7.91 4.59
C LEU A 161 -0.24 -6.74 3.61
N LEU A 162 0.02 -6.95 2.32
CA LEU A 162 0.01 -5.86 1.32
C LEU A 162 -1.24 -5.83 0.42
N GLY A 163 -2.16 -6.78 0.59
CA GLY A 163 -3.41 -6.87 -0.16
C GLY A 163 -4.63 -6.75 0.76
N GLY A 164 -4.98 -7.84 1.43
CA GLY A 164 -6.22 -7.96 2.19
C GLY A 164 -6.34 -7.00 3.37
N MET A 165 -5.24 -6.71 4.08
CA MET A 165 -5.27 -5.72 5.16
C MET A 165 -5.50 -4.28 4.66
N PRO A 166 -4.77 -3.79 3.63
CA PRO A 166 -5.11 -2.56 2.94
C PRO A 166 -6.57 -2.44 2.51
N ASP A 167 -7.11 -3.48 1.87
CA ASP A 167 -8.52 -3.52 1.46
C ASP A 167 -9.43 -3.40 2.68
N GLY A 168 -9.15 -4.18 3.74
CA GLY A 168 -9.88 -4.12 5.00
C GLY A 168 -9.85 -2.75 5.67
N PHE A 169 -8.73 -2.02 5.61
CA PHE A 169 -8.63 -0.66 6.13
C PHE A 169 -9.42 0.36 5.29
N TYR A 170 -9.41 0.19 3.97
CA TYR A 170 -10.15 1.06 3.06
C TYR A 170 -11.66 0.86 3.18
N GLU A 171 -12.10 -0.40 3.29
CA GLU A 171 -13.51 -0.75 3.49
C GLU A 171 -14.00 -0.36 4.89
N ASP A 172 -13.15 -0.47 5.91
CA ASP A 172 -13.44 0.00 7.26
C ASP A 172 -13.28 1.53 7.36
N LYS A 173 -14.35 2.22 6.95
CA LYS A 173 -14.51 3.69 7.02
C LYS A 173 -14.39 4.27 8.43
N THR A 174 -14.28 3.44 9.47
CA THR A 174 -14.13 3.90 10.85
C THR A 174 -12.66 4.02 11.22
N LEU A 175 -11.80 3.10 10.76
CA LEU A 175 -10.39 3.08 11.11
C LEU A 175 -9.62 4.19 10.40
N MET A 176 -9.78 4.33 9.08
CA MET A 176 -9.10 5.36 8.29
C MET A 176 -10.12 6.36 7.72
N PRO A 177 -10.03 7.66 8.07
CA PRO A 177 -10.74 8.68 7.32
C PRO A 177 -10.19 8.75 5.88
N PRO A 178 -10.95 9.28 4.91
CA PRO A 178 -10.46 9.45 3.55
C PRO A 178 -9.12 10.20 3.55
N PRO A 179 -8.14 9.80 2.71
CA PRO A 179 -6.89 10.51 2.60
C PRO A 179 -7.13 11.95 2.14
N ARG A 180 -6.19 12.85 2.49
CA ARG A 180 -6.19 14.21 1.95
C ARG A 180 -5.97 14.12 0.44
N ARG A 181 -6.83 14.75 -0.35
CA ARG A 181 -6.61 14.86 -1.80
C ARG A 181 -5.39 15.75 -2.05
N ARG A 182 -4.35 15.18 -2.66
CA ARG A 182 -3.12 15.90 -3.04
C ARG A 182 -3.01 16.11 -4.55
N ALA A 183 -3.61 15.24 -5.38
CA ALA A 183 -3.58 15.35 -6.84
C ALA A 183 -4.85 14.77 -7.51
N LYS A 184 -4.99 14.93 -8.84
CA LYS A 184 -6.12 14.41 -9.64
C LYS A 184 -6.17 12.87 -9.73
N THR A 185 -5.05 12.21 -9.47
CA THR A 185 -4.95 10.75 -9.45
C THR A 185 -4.47 10.35 -8.06
N ASP A 186 -5.38 10.30 -7.10
CA ASP A 186 -5.08 9.77 -5.76
C ASP A 186 -4.66 8.31 -5.93
N ARG A 187 -3.35 8.06 -5.93
CA ARG A 187 -2.80 6.73 -5.71
C ARG A 187 -1.58 6.86 -4.83
N TYR A 188 -1.60 6.03 -3.79
CA TYR A 188 -0.46 5.59 -2.98
C TYR A 188 0.01 6.53 -1.88
N PHE A 189 0.01 5.99 -0.66
CA PHE A 189 0.82 6.54 0.42
C PHE A 189 2.26 6.14 0.14
N ALA A 190 2.96 6.97 -0.62
CA ALA A 190 4.39 7.03 -0.60
C ALA A 190 4.84 7.81 0.65
N TRP A 191 5.98 7.52 1.25
CA TRP A 191 6.56 8.41 2.26
C TRP A 191 8.07 8.47 2.14
N LEU A 192 8.61 9.60 2.56
CA LEU A 192 10.05 9.82 2.70
C LEU A 192 10.37 9.94 4.20
N VAL A 193 11.38 9.23 4.68
CA VAL A 193 12.06 9.61 5.92
C VAL A 193 13.18 10.57 5.52
N GLU A 194 13.16 11.76 6.11
CA GLU A 194 13.97 12.95 5.78
C GLU A 194 15.40 12.67 5.26
N SER A 195 16.13 11.75 5.89
CA SER A 195 17.51 11.38 5.53
C SER A 195 17.68 9.93 5.10
N ASN A 196 16.65 9.09 5.26
CA ASN A 196 16.76 7.64 5.15
C ASN A 196 15.69 7.07 4.20
N PRO A 197 15.90 7.15 2.88
CA PRO A 197 14.97 6.58 1.92
C PRO A 197 14.79 5.06 2.09
N GLU A 198 15.75 4.34 2.67
CA GLU A 198 15.62 2.89 2.95
C GLU A 198 14.60 2.62 4.06
N ALA A 199 14.41 3.56 4.99
CA ALA A 199 13.37 3.49 6.00
C ALA A 199 11.94 3.61 5.43
N ALA A 200 11.80 3.89 4.12
CA ALA A 200 10.52 3.77 3.43
C ALA A 200 10.03 2.30 3.36
N GLY A 201 10.92 1.34 3.58
CA GLY A 201 10.65 -0.09 3.46
C GLY A 201 11.07 -0.64 2.09
N LYS A 202 11.30 -1.94 2.03
CA LYS A 202 11.78 -2.64 0.83
C LYS A 202 10.67 -3.36 0.08
N LEU A 203 9.54 -3.63 0.72
CA LEU A 203 8.44 -4.36 0.11
C LEU A 203 7.72 -3.49 -0.92
N ARG A 204 7.65 -3.99 -2.15
CA ARG A 204 6.91 -3.38 -3.24
C ARG A 204 5.91 -4.39 -3.76
N ARG A 205 4.63 -4.02 -3.79
CA ARG A 205 3.55 -4.81 -4.39
C ARG A 205 2.90 -4.01 -5.51
N GLU A 206 2.94 -4.56 -6.71
CA GLU A 206 2.27 -4.01 -7.86
C GLU A 206 1.13 -4.93 -8.29
N LEU A 207 -0.06 -4.37 -8.51
CA LEU A 207 -1.24 -5.08 -8.98
C LEU A 207 -1.68 -4.52 -10.33
N ARG A 208 -1.94 -5.41 -11.28
CA ARG A 208 -2.41 -5.10 -12.63
C ARG A 208 -3.54 -6.04 -13.02
N GLU A 209 -4.52 -5.53 -13.76
CA GLU A 209 -5.55 -6.37 -14.39
C GLU A 209 -5.25 -6.52 -15.88
N SER A 210 -5.24 -7.76 -16.37
CA SER A 210 -5.06 -8.07 -17.78
C SER A 210 -5.68 -9.42 -18.12
N ALA A 211 -6.37 -9.50 -19.27
CA ALA A 211 -6.96 -10.74 -19.80
C ALA A 211 -7.82 -11.55 -18.81
N GLY A 212 -8.54 -10.90 -17.89
CA GLY A 212 -9.34 -11.57 -16.87
C GLY A 212 -8.55 -12.11 -15.67
N TYR A 213 -7.29 -11.69 -15.51
CA TYR A 213 -6.44 -12.01 -14.38
C TYR A 213 -5.99 -10.74 -13.65
N ARG A 214 -5.76 -10.90 -12.34
CA ARG A 214 -5.00 -9.99 -11.51
C ARG A 214 -3.56 -10.48 -11.43
N VAL A 215 -2.66 -9.80 -12.13
CA VAL A 215 -1.22 -10.03 -12.05
C VAL A 215 -0.66 -9.23 -10.90
N VAL A 216 0.01 -9.93 -10.00
CA VAL A 216 0.63 -9.36 -8.81
C VAL A 216 2.13 -9.60 -8.89
N THR A 217 2.89 -8.52 -8.77
CA THR A 217 4.35 -8.58 -8.64
C THR A 217 4.72 -8.11 -7.25
N ILE A 218 5.50 -8.93 -6.52
CA ILE A 218 6.05 -8.57 -5.22
C ILE A 218 7.57 -8.73 -5.21
N GLY A 219 8.28 -7.75 -4.66
CA GLY A 219 9.73 -7.83 -4.55
C GLY A 219 10.34 -6.58 -3.93
N THR A 220 11.65 -6.47 -4.09
CA THR A 220 12.44 -5.32 -3.64
C THR A 220 12.76 -4.33 -4.77
N ALA A 221 12.48 -4.72 -6.01
CA ALA A 221 12.69 -3.93 -7.22
C ALA A 221 11.40 -3.77 -8.02
N LEU A 222 11.30 -2.68 -8.80
CA LEU A 222 10.26 -2.53 -9.81
C LEU A 222 10.58 -3.41 -11.02
N PRO A 223 9.60 -4.11 -11.62
CA PRO A 223 9.83 -4.97 -12.78
C PRO A 223 10.45 -4.19 -13.96
N GLU A 224 11.34 -4.84 -14.72
CA GLU A 224 12.00 -4.27 -15.92
C GLU A 224 11.03 -4.14 -17.09
N GLU A 225 10.14 -5.11 -17.24
CA GLU A 225 9.18 -5.17 -18.34
C GLU A 225 7.76 -5.34 -17.82
N LYS A 226 6.79 -4.89 -18.63
CA LYS A 226 5.38 -5.15 -18.35
C LYS A 226 5.03 -6.55 -18.81
N LEU A 227 5.02 -7.51 -17.89
CA LEU A 227 4.63 -8.89 -18.18
C LEU A 227 3.12 -9.00 -18.44
N ASN A 228 2.75 -9.64 -19.54
CA ASN A 228 1.36 -10.05 -19.82
C ASN A 228 1.07 -11.37 -19.08
N PRO A 229 -0.13 -11.59 -18.52
CA PRO A 229 -0.52 -12.89 -17.96
C PRO A 229 -0.23 -14.09 -18.87
N ASP A 230 -0.34 -13.92 -20.19
CA ASP A 230 0.01 -14.99 -21.14
C ASP A 230 1.50 -15.34 -21.12
N ASP A 231 2.39 -14.40 -20.78
CA ASP A 231 3.83 -14.62 -20.65
C ASP A 231 4.19 -15.41 -19.38
N LEU A 232 3.25 -15.48 -18.42
CA LEU A 232 3.39 -16.21 -17.15
C LEU A 232 2.98 -17.69 -17.29
N ARG A 233 2.26 -18.05 -18.36
CA ARG A 233 1.82 -19.44 -18.59
C ARG A 233 3.02 -20.37 -18.75
N GLY A 234 3.11 -21.34 -17.85
CA GLY A 234 4.20 -22.34 -17.83
C GLY A 234 5.48 -21.87 -17.15
N LYS A 235 5.53 -20.67 -16.56
CA LYS A 235 6.72 -20.12 -15.86
C LYS A 235 6.44 -19.66 -14.43
N ASP A 236 5.20 -19.29 -14.09
CA ASP A 236 4.85 -18.70 -12.79
C ASP A 236 3.51 -19.22 -12.21
N THR A 237 3.22 -18.86 -10.95
CA THR A 237 1.99 -19.21 -10.23
C THR A 237 0.76 -18.62 -10.92
N ILE A 238 -0.08 -19.44 -11.56
CA ILE A 238 -1.39 -19.04 -12.05
C ILE A 238 -2.45 -19.78 -11.23
N LEU A 239 -3.22 -19.03 -10.43
CA LEU A 239 -4.37 -19.56 -9.71
C LEU A 239 -5.62 -19.40 -10.57
N GLU A 240 -6.22 -20.53 -10.93
CA GLU A 240 -7.43 -20.63 -11.74
C GLU A 240 -8.69 -20.81 -10.88
N ASP A 241 -9.87 -20.64 -11.48
CA ASP A 241 -11.21 -20.58 -10.86
C ASP A 241 -11.37 -21.08 -9.43
N ALA A 242 -11.21 -22.38 -9.18
CA ALA A 242 -11.44 -22.96 -7.86
C ALA A 242 -10.44 -22.43 -6.82
N ASP A 243 -9.16 -22.47 -7.14
CA ASP A 243 -8.09 -22.02 -6.25
C ASP A 243 -8.03 -20.49 -6.15
N ALA A 244 -8.31 -19.77 -7.24
CA ALA A 244 -8.46 -18.32 -7.23
C ALA A 244 -9.58 -17.86 -6.30
N ARG A 245 -10.72 -18.59 -6.28
CA ARG A 245 -11.82 -18.32 -5.36
C ARG A 245 -11.44 -18.65 -3.91
N LYS A 246 -10.86 -19.82 -3.66
CA LYS A 246 -10.37 -20.22 -2.31
C LYS A 246 -9.38 -19.19 -1.76
N TYR A 247 -8.36 -18.83 -2.54
CA TYR A 247 -7.33 -17.87 -2.16
C TYR A 247 -7.94 -16.52 -1.81
N ARG A 248 -8.74 -15.93 -2.71
CA ARG A 248 -9.37 -14.62 -2.47
C ARG A 248 -10.30 -14.63 -1.26
N ALA A 249 -11.13 -15.66 -1.13
CA ALA A 249 -12.04 -15.80 0.00
C ALA A 249 -11.28 -15.90 1.32
N PHE A 250 -10.22 -16.72 1.36
CA PHE A 250 -9.38 -16.85 2.55
C PHE A 250 -8.72 -15.52 2.92
N ILE A 251 -8.05 -14.85 1.98
CA ILE A 251 -7.37 -13.57 2.25
C ILE A 251 -8.35 -12.53 2.79
N GLY A 252 -9.54 -12.41 2.17
CA GLY A 252 -10.57 -11.47 2.61
C GLY A 252 -11.10 -11.76 4.01
N LEU A 253 -11.50 -13.01 4.27
CA LEU A 253 -12.00 -13.44 5.59
C LEU A 253 -10.93 -13.33 6.67
N PHE A 254 -9.72 -13.80 6.40
CA PHE A 254 -8.62 -13.76 7.35
C PHE A 254 -8.26 -12.31 7.73
N SER A 255 -8.13 -11.43 6.73
CA SER A 255 -7.82 -10.02 6.97
C SER A 255 -8.93 -9.32 7.76
N ARG A 256 -10.19 -9.51 7.36
CA ARG A 256 -11.34 -8.84 7.98
C ARG A 256 -11.67 -9.38 9.37
N ASP A 257 -11.66 -10.70 9.55
CA ASP A 257 -12.22 -11.33 10.74
C ASP A 257 -11.15 -11.67 11.80
N LYS A 258 -9.90 -11.95 11.39
CA LYS A 258 -8.81 -12.30 12.32
C LYS A 258 -7.90 -11.12 12.61
N LEU A 259 -7.54 -10.33 11.60
CA LEU A 259 -6.47 -9.34 11.73
C LEU A 259 -6.97 -7.91 11.96
N LEU A 260 -7.97 -7.45 11.21
CA LEU A 260 -8.54 -6.11 11.32
C LEU A 260 -9.01 -5.75 12.75
N PRO A 261 -9.60 -6.68 13.56
CA PRO A 261 -9.97 -6.37 14.94
C PRO A 261 -8.80 -5.87 15.81
N TYR A 262 -7.56 -6.31 15.54
CA TYR A 262 -6.37 -5.82 16.24
C TYR A 262 -6.27 -4.29 16.17
N PHE A 263 -6.47 -3.74 14.97
CA PHE A 263 -6.37 -2.31 14.71
C PHE A 263 -7.60 -1.55 15.19
N LYS A 264 -8.80 -2.10 14.99
CA LYS A 264 -10.05 -1.48 15.45
C LYS A 264 -10.06 -1.26 16.95
N ASN A 265 -9.64 -2.28 17.71
CA ASN A 265 -9.62 -2.21 19.17
C ASN A 265 -8.54 -1.26 19.72
N ARG A 266 -7.60 -0.83 18.88
CA ARG A 266 -6.50 0.09 19.23
C ARG A 266 -6.56 1.41 18.47
N ARG A 267 -7.71 1.73 17.85
CA ARG A 267 -7.85 2.94 17.04
C ARG A 267 -7.47 4.22 17.79
N GLU A 268 -7.92 4.36 19.03
CA GLU A 268 -7.61 5.53 19.86
C GLU A 268 -6.11 5.64 20.16
N GLU A 269 -5.44 4.51 20.37
CA GLU A 269 -3.99 4.46 20.55
C GLU A 269 -3.27 4.93 19.29
N PHE A 270 -3.66 4.44 18.10
CA PHE A 270 -3.07 4.91 16.84
C PHE A 270 -3.33 6.40 16.60
N LEU A 271 -4.52 6.91 16.90
CA LEU A 271 -4.82 8.34 16.81
C LEU A 271 -3.91 9.16 17.72
N LYS A 272 -3.67 8.69 18.95
CA LYS A 272 -2.76 9.34 19.90
C LYS A 272 -1.32 9.33 19.39
N LEU A 273 -0.85 8.22 18.84
CA LEU A 273 0.48 8.12 18.22
C LEU A 273 0.63 9.07 17.03
N GLY A 274 -0.37 9.11 16.14
CA GLY A 274 -0.39 10.04 15.01
C GLY A 274 -0.36 11.51 15.45
N GLY A 275 -1.06 11.84 16.54
CA GLY A 275 -1.04 13.19 17.14
C GLY A 275 0.30 13.62 17.73
N GLN A 276 1.24 12.69 17.96
CA GLN A 276 2.58 13.00 18.46
C GLN A 276 3.56 13.40 17.34
N MET A 277 3.16 13.25 16.07
CA MET A 277 3.99 13.60 14.92
C MET A 277 4.13 15.11 14.75
N SER A 278 5.38 15.57 14.73
CA SER A 278 5.72 16.98 14.54
C SER A 278 5.52 17.46 13.08
N SER A 279 5.54 16.54 12.11
CA SER A 279 5.19 16.77 10.71
C SER A 279 3.69 17.05 10.46
N GLY A 280 2.89 17.07 11.52
CA GLY A 280 1.42 17.16 11.50
C GLY A 280 0.80 18.41 10.85
N ARG A 281 1.58 19.46 10.48
CA ARG A 281 1.02 20.55 9.66
C ARG A 281 0.54 20.07 8.29
N TYR A 282 1.14 19.00 7.77
CA TYR A 282 0.81 18.49 6.44
C TYR A 282 0.44 17.02 6.39
N ILE A 283 0.69 16.21 7.43
CA ILE A 283 0.35 14.77 7.41
C ILE A 283 -1.05 14.53 8.02
N ALA A 284 -1.94 13.93 7.24
CA ALA A 284 -3.24 13.44 7.72
C ALA A 284 -3.09 12.11 8.48
N PHE A 285 -4.00 11.81 9.41
CA PHE A 285 -3.95 10.56 10.17
C PHE A 285 -3.90 9.31 9.27
N ALA A 286 -4.65 9.31 8.16
CA ALA A 286 -4.63 8.20 7.21
C ALA A 286 -3.24 7.95 6.60
N GLU A 287 -2.46 9.00 6.37
CA GLU A 287 -1.11 8.94 5.83
C GLU A 287 -0.11 8.46 6.87
N PHE A 288 -0.23 8.93 8.11
CA PHE A 288 0.53 8.40 9.24
C PHE A 288 0.27 6.90 9.41
N PHE A 289 -1.01 6.50 9.49
CA PHE A 289 -1.39 5.12 9.70
C PHE A 289 -0.89 4.23 8.57
N ALA A 290 -0.91 4.74 7.34
CA ALA A 290 -0.40 4.03 6.18
C ALA A 290 1.10 3.72 6.28
N TRP A 291 1.90 4.75 6.58
CA TRP A 291 3.33 4.62 6.84
C TRP A 291 3.62 3.65 7.98
N TYR A 292 2.88 3.82 9.08
CA TYR A 292 3.07 3.06 10.31
C TYR A 292 2.87 1.57 10.06
N TYR A 293 1.75 1.21 9.42
CA TYR A 293 1.43 -0.18 9.09
C TYR A 293 2.41 -0.77 8.07
N ASN A 294 2.84 -0.03 7.04
CA ASN A 294 3.81 -0.57 6.10
C ASN A 294 5.17 -0.85 6.77
N THR A 295 5.57 0.00 7.72
CA THR A 295 6.77 -0.23 8.53
C THR A 295 6.64 -1.51 9.34
N MET A 296 5.47 -1.75 9.95
CA MET A 296 5.17 -3.03 10.61
C MET A 296 5.24 -4.21 9.62
N ALA A 297 4.61 -4.10 8.45
CA ALA A 297 4.59 -5.17 7.44
C ALA A 297 6.00 -5.57 6.97
N ASN A 298 6.91 -4.60 6.81
CA ASN A 298 8.31 -4.86 6.50
C ASN A 298 9.00 -5.64 7.64
N GLN A 299 8.86 -5.19 8.89
CA GLN A 299 9.49 -5.84 10.04
C GLN A 299 8.94 -7.24 10.32
N ILE A 300 7.63 -7.45 10.11
CA ILE A 300 7.00 -8.76 10.20
C ILE A 300 7.60 -9.69 9.15
N THR A 301 7.71 -9.21 7.91
CA THR A 301 8.30 -9.99 6.81
C THR A 301 9.74 -10.37 7.12
N ASP A 302 10.55 -9.45 7.62
CA ASP A 302 11.93 -9.73 8.04
C ASP A 302 11.99 -10.81 9.12
N THR A 303 11.07 -10.75 10.09
CA THR A 303 10.97 -11.76 11.14
C THR A 303 10.61 -13.14 10.56
N LEU A 304 9.61 -13.21 9.67
CA LEU A 304 9.20 -14.48 9.04
C LEU A 304 10.31 -15.07 8.14
N VAL A 305 11.08 -14.22 7.46
CA VAL A 305 12.25 -14.64 6.66
C VAL A 305 13.35 -15.18 7.57
N ALA A 306 13.68 -14.48 8.65
CA ALA A 306 14.70 -14.89 9.60
C ALA A 306 14.36 -16.22 10.30
N GLU A 307 13.06 -16.48 10.53
CA GLU A 307 12.55 -17.75 11.05
C GLU A 307 12.37 -18.84 9.99
N HIS A 308 12.80 -18.60 8.74
CA HIS A 308 12.68 -19.53 7.61
C HIS A 308 11.24 -19.98 7.32
N ARG A 309 10.24 -19.17 7.68
CA ARG A 309 8.81 -19.45 7.46
C ARG A 309 8.34 -19.09 6.05
N VAL A 310 9.01 -18.13 5.43
CA VAL A 310 8.76 -17.67 4.06
C VAL A 310 10.09 -17.51 3.33
N THR A 311 10.06 -17.63 2.00
CA THR A 311 11.26 -17.48 1.16
C THR A 311 11.11 -16.23 0.29
N PRO A 312 11.85 -15.14 0.55
CA PRO A 312 11.76 -13.93 -0.26
C PRO A 312 12.35 -14.16 -1.65
N PRO A 313 11.92 -13.41 -2.68
CA PRO A 313 12.52 -13.49 -4.00
C PRO A 313 13.93 -12.89 -4.02
N GLU A 314 14.79 -13.36 -4.93
CA GLU A 314 16.08 -12.70 -5.21
C GLU A 314 15.88 -11.28 -5.77
N LYS A 315 14.88 -11.11 -6.64
CA LYS A 315 14.49 -9.80 -7.22
C LYS A 315 12.99 -9.54 -7.07
N LEU A 316 12.18 -10.43 -7.64
CA LEU A 316 10.72 -10.36 -7.60
C LEU A 316 10.11 -11.75 -7.78
N TYR A 317 8.89 -11.92 -7.27
CA TYR A 317 7.95 -12.95 -7.72
C TYR A 317 6.82 -12.28 -8.48
N THR A 318 6.35 -12.94 -9.54
CA THR A 318 5.13 -12.56 -10.24
C THR A 318 4.17 -13.74 -10.20
N TYR A 319 2.90 -13.46 -9.96
CA TYR A 319 1.83 -14.45 -10.00
C TYR A 319 0.56 -13.86 -10.56
N ALA A 320 -0.30 -14.71 -11.11
CA ALA A 320 -1.61 -14.32 -11.62
C ALA A 320 -2.71 -15.04 -10.84
N VAL A 321 -3.76 -14.31 -10.50
CA VAL A 321 -4.98 -14.86 -9.89
C VAL A 321 -6.14 -14.53 -10.81
N LYS A 322 -6.90 -15.53 -11.25
CA LYS A 322 -8.08 -15.30 -12.10
C LYS A 322 -9.02 -14.32 -11.40
N ALA A 323 -9.33 -13.22 -12.10
CA ALA A 323 -10.23 -12.18 -11.63
C ALA A 323 -11.65 -12.77 -11.48
N PRO A 324 -12.53 -12.20 -10.63
CA PRO A 324 -13.92 -12.63 -10.61
C PRO A 324 -14.57 -12.38 -11.98
N GLU A 325 -15.24 -13.39 -12.52
CA GLU A 325 -16.13 -13.22 -13.68
C GLU A 325 -17.26 -12.24 -13.27
N GLN A 326 -17.53 -11.26 -14.14
CA GLN A 326 -18.46 -10.16 -13.85
C GLN A 326 -19.92 -10.56 -13.97
#